data_AF-A0A9D5UI43-F1
#
_entry.id   AF-A0A9D5UI43-F1
#
_cell.length_a   1.000
_cell.length_b   1.000
_cell.length_c   1.000
_cell.angle_alpha   90.00
_cell.angle_beta   90.00
_cell.angle_gamma   90.00
#
_symmetry.space_group_name_H-M   'P 1'
#
loop_
_entity.id
_entity.type
_entity.pdbx_description
1 polymer ?
#
loop_
_entity_poly.entity_id
_entity_poly.type
_entity_poly.pdbx_seq_one_letter_code
_entity_poly.pdbx_strand_id
1 'polypeptide(L)'
;MIDLPESITPTEDEIGYLLGIYVYYFKERGDLNTLRTLMIRTFCGVRILPSSKNKAFHSSRETLMHTCKTHPNLLSVFGGKLTTYRLTAKNTVHWLEKQLGKRHKIMDYDSIILKDPNE
;
A
#
# COMPACT_ATOMS: atom_id res chain seq x y z
N MET A 1 2.20 -20.85 -1.70
CA MET A 1 2.19 -19.85 -0.61
C MET A 1 3.46 -19.03 -0.80
N ILE A 2 3.37 -17.71 -0.91
CA ILE A 2 4.58 -16.88 -1.03
C ILE A 2 5.18 -16.83 0.38
N ASP A 3 6.36 -17.42 0.57
CA ASP A 3 7.13 -17.22 1.81
C ASP A 3 7.67 -15.80 1.77
N LEU A 4 7.05 -14.92 2.53
CA LEU A 4 7.60 -13.61 2.83
C LEU A 4 8.57 -13.78 4.00
N PRO A 5 9.80 -13.26 3.91
CA PRO A 5 10.74 -13.32 5.03
C PRO A 5 10.18 -12.52 6.22
N GLU A 6 10.48 -12.97 7.44
CA GLU A 6 10.03 -12.30 8.68
C GLU A 6 10.49 -10.83 8.75
N SER A 7 11.64 -10.52 8.16
CA SER A 7 12.17 -9.17 8.03
C SER A 7 12.45 -8.82 6.59
N ILE A 8 11.99 -7.65 6.16
CA ILE A 8 12.26 -7.11 4.84
C ILE A 8 13.09 -5.85 5.01
N THR A 9 14.29 -5.86 4.44
CA THR A 9 15.25 -4.75 4.47
C THR A 9 15.62 -4.38 3.04
N PRO A 10 15.94 -3.10 2.75
CA PRO A 10 16.40 -2.72 1.43
C PRO A 10 17.72 -3.43 1.11
N THR A 11 17.91 -3.82 -0.14
CA THR A 11 19.18 -4.39 -0.59
C THR A 11 20.22 -3.30 -0.87
N GLU A 12 21.49 -3.69 -0.95
CA GLU A 12 22.58 -2.77 -1.33
C GLU A 12 22.37 -2.16 -2.72
N ASP A 13 21.83 -2.94 -3.66
CA ASP A 13 21.49 -2.46 -5.00
C ASP A 13 20.36 -1.42 -4.97
N GLU A 14 19.35 -1.61 -4.13
CA GLU A 14 18.26 -0.64 -3.96
C GLU A 14 18.75 0.67 -3.32
N ILE A 15 19.64 0.57 -2.32
CA ILE A 15 20.28 1.74 -1.71
C ILE A 15 21.14 2.46 -2.75
N GLY A 16 22.00 1.74 -3.46
CA GLY A 16 22.85 2.29 -4.51
C GLY A 16 22.06 2.95 -5.63
N TYR A 17 20.93 2.36 -6.04
CA TYR A 17 20.02 2.92 -7.03
C TYR A 17 19.47 4.29 -6.61
N LEU A 18 18.95 4.41 -5.38
CA LEU A 18 18.37 5.66 -4.88
C LEU A 18 19.45 6.74 -4.67
N LEU A 19 20.60 6.38 -4.10
CA LEU A 19 21.71 7.31 -3.92
C LEU A 19 22.28 7.76 -5.28
N GLY A 20 22.36 6.86 -6.26
CA GLY A 20 22.83 7.19 -7.61
C GLY A 20 21.93 8.21 -8.31
N ILE A 21 20.61 8.06 -8.18
CA ILE A 21 19.65 9.06 -8.66
C ILE A 21 19.88 10.40 -7.96
N TYR A 22 20.08 10.39 -6.64
CA TYR A 22 20.33 11.62 -5.89
C TYR A 22 21.61 12.33 -6.36
N VAL A 23 22.74 11.63 -6.46
CA VAL A 23 24.01 12.19 -6.97
C VAL A 23 23.84 12.77 -8.38
N TYR A 24 23.08 12.09 -9.24
CA TYR A 24 22.86 12.54 -10.61
C TYR A 24 22.20 13.93 -10.67
N TYR A 25 21.18 14.16 -9.84
CA TYR A 25 20.44 15.42 -9.80
C TYR A 25 21.06 16.49 -8.88
N PHE A 26 21.81 16.09 -7.85
CA PHE A 26 22.37 16.97 -6.82
C PHE A 26 23.88 16.77 -6.66
N LYS A 27 24.63 17.03 -7.74
CA LYS A 27 26.07 16.74 -7.82
C LYS A 27 26.90 17.49 -6.77
N GLU A 28 26.45 18.67 -6.35
CA GLU A 28 27.10 19.50 -5.34
C GLU A 28 27.03 18.92 -3.92
N ARG A 29 26.20 17.89 -3.70
CA ARG A 29 26.00 17.26 -2.39
C ARG A 29 26.99 16.13 -2.09
N GLY A 30 27.91 15.83 -3.02
CA GLY A 30 28.96 14.84 -2.84
C GLY A 30 28.73 13.55 -3.63
N ASP A 31 29.54 12.54 -3.32
CA ASP A 31 29.51 11.23 -3.97
C ASP A 31 28.64 10.21 -3.20
N LEU A 32 28.52 9.00 -3.76
CA LEU A 32 27.77 7.90 -3.15
C LEU A 32 28.21 7.59 -1.72
N ASN A 33 29.52 7.59 -1.46
CA ASN A 33 30.07 7.27 -0.14
C ASN A 33 29.69 8.34 0.87
N THR A 34 29.81 9.61 0.50
CA THR A 34 29.43 10.75 1.32
C THR A 34 27.95 10.66 1.71
N LEU A 35 27.05 10.49 0.73
CA LEU A 35 25.62 10.41 1.00
C LEU A 35 25.26 9.19 1.87
N ARG A 36 25.96 8.07 1.71
CA ARG A 36 25.75 6.87 2.53
C ARG A 36 26.01 7.14 4.01
N THR A 37 27.02 7.94 4.36
CA THR A 37 27.29 8.34 5.76
C THR A 37 26.20 9.21 6.37
N LEU A 38 25.38 9.87 5.54
CA LEU A 38 24.28 10.72 5.99
C LEU A 38 22.96 9.96 6.21
N MET A 39 22.91 8.66 5.88
CA MET A 39 21.71 7.85 6.08
C MET A 39 21.49 7.56 7.57
N ILE A 40 20.42 8.13 8.14
CA ILE A 40 20.07 7.94 9.56
C ILE A 40 19.20 6.70 9.77
N ARG A 41 18.37 6.37 8.78
CA ARG A 41 17.41 5.25 8.87
C ARG A 41 17.00 4.75 7.50
N THR A 42 16.60 3.48 7.45
CA THR A 42 15.97 2.87 6.28
C THR A 42 14.65 2.21 6.69
N PHE A 43 13.77 2.04 5.73
CA PHE A 43 12.57 1.22 5.87
C PHE A 43 12.31 0.50 4.54
N CYS A 44 11.67 -0.66 4.61
CA CYS A 44 11.24 -1.39 3.43
C CYS A 44 9.84 -1.95 3.67
N GLY A 45 9.10 -2.16 2.59
CA GLY A 45 7.74 -2.69 2.64
C GLY A 45 7.36 -3.29 1.30
N VAL A 46 6.53 -4.34 1.36
CA VAL A 46 6.02 -5.02 0.17
C VAL A 46 4.64 -4.50 -0.18
N ARG A 47 4.42 -4.27 -1.47
CA ARG A 47 3.10 -3.93 -1.99
C ARG A 47 2.36 -5.20 -2.35
N ILE A 48 1.16 -5.37 -1.80
CA ILE A 48 0.23 -6.39 -2.25
C ILE A 48 -0.33 -5.90 -3.59
N LEU A 49 -0.02 -6.59 -4.68
CA LEU A 49 -0.53 -6.25 -6.01
C LEU A 49 -1.26 -7.46 -6.60
N PRO A 50 -2.38 -7.25 -7.31
CA PRO A 50 -3.00 -8.33 -8.06
C PRO A 50 -1.98 -8.98 -9.00
N SER A 51 -2.01 -10.31 -9.11
CA SER A 51 -1.14 -11.03 -10.02
C SER A 51 -1.32 -10.53 -11.45
N SER A 52 -0.22 -10.20 -12.11
CA SER A 52 -0.21 -9.72 -13.48
C SER A 52 0.98 -10.31 -14.22
N LYS A 53 0.85 -10.57 -15.52
CA LYS A 53 1.97 -11.02 -16.37
C LYS A 53 2.99 -9.90 -16.67
N ASN A 54 2.73 -8.66 -16.22
CA ASN A 54 3.54 -7.49 -16.50
C ASN A 54 4.60 -7.27 -15.41
N LYS A 55 5.68 -6.55 -15.75
CA LYS A 55 6.72 -6.13 -14.78
C LYS A 55 6.06 -5.34 -13.63
N ALA A 56 6.62 -5.46 -12.42
CA ALA A 56 6.06 -4.92 -11.18
C ALA A 56 5.68 -3.42 -11.24
N PHE A 57 6.41 -2.60 -12.00
CA PHE A 57 6.12 -1.16 -12.15
C PHE A 57 4.89 -0.85 -13.04
N HIS A 58 4.49 -1.79 -13.89
CA HIS A 58 3.35 -1.70 -14.81
C HIS A 58 2.10 -2.43 -14.30
N SER A 59 2.19 -3.16 -13.18
CA SER A 59 1.03 -3.77 -12.56
C SER A 59 0.04 -2.69 -12.09
N SER A 60 -1.26 -2.95 -12.31
CA SER A 60 -2.31 -2.03 -11.84
C SER A 60 -2.21 -1.86 -10.33
N ARG A 61 -2.25 -0.61 -9.87
CA ARG A 61 -2.28 -0.23 -8.46
C ARG A 61 -3.70 0.00 -7.95
N GLU A 62 -4.70 -0.33 -8.76
CA GLU A 62 -6.10 -0.17 -8.40
C GLU A 62 -6.55 -1.27 -7.44
N THR A 63 -7.48 -0.92 -6.55
CA THR A 63 -8.03 -1.87 -5.58
C THR A 63 -8.89 -2.89 -6.32
N LEU A 64 -8.60 -4.17 -6.15
CA LEU A 64 -9.43 -5.26 -6.65
C LEU A 64 -10.28 -5.81 -5.51
N MET A 65 -11.61 -5.73 -5.67
CA MET A 65 -12.58 -6.38 -4.79
C MET A 65 -13.09 -7.65 -5.47
N HIS A 66 -12.80 -8.80 -4.88
CA HIS A 66 -13.12 -10.10 -5.45
C HIS A 66 -14.07 -10.89 -4.56
N THR A 67 -15.07 -11.50 -5.19
CA THR A 67 -16.07 -12.37 -4.56
C THR A 67 -16.15 -13.69 -5.31
N CYS A 68 -16.36 -14.80 -4.62
CA CYS A 68 -16.47 -16.11 -5.25
C CYS A 68 -17.88 -16.68 -5.12
N LYS A 69 -18.41 -17.33 -6.18
CA LYS A 69 -19.75 -17.95 -6.14
C LYS A 69 -19.86 -19.08 -5.11
N THR A 70 -18.77 -19.82 -4.88
CA THR A 70 -18.75 -20.91 -3.90
C THR A 70 -18.66 -20.41 -2.46
N HIS A 71 -18.27 -19.15 -2.26
CA HIS A 71 -18.16 -18.49 -0.96
C HIS A 71 -18.84 -17.12 -1.03
N PRO A 72 -20.18 -17.07 -1.16
CA PRO A 72 -20.91 -15.84 -1.49
C PRO A 72 -20.77 -14.75 -0.41
N ASN A 73 -20.45 -15.15 0.82
CA ASN A 73 -20.26 -14.25 1.96
C ASN A 73 -18.80 -13.81 2.18
N LEU A 74 -17.90 -14.10 1.23
CA LEU A 74 -16.48 -13.72 1.31
C LEU A 74 -16.18 -12.61 0.29
N LEU A 75 -15.71 -11.46 0.79
CA LEU A 75 -15.13 -10.39 0.00
C LEU A 75 -13.63 -10.29 0.29
N SER A 76 -12.80 -10.52 -0.73
CA SER A 76 -11.35 -10.34 -0.66
C SER A 76 -10.95 -9.02 -1.31
N VAL A 77 -10.11 -8.24 -0.63
CA VAL A 77 -9.60 -6.95 -1.12
C VAL A 77 -8.11 -7.08 -1.40
N PHE A 78 -7.70 -6.82 -2.64
CA PHE A 78 -6.30 -6.88 -3.07
C PHE A 78 -5.82 -5.50 -3.53
N GLY A 79 -4.59 -5.14 -3.18
CA GLY A 79 -4.03 -3.84 -3.52
C GLY A 79 -4.64 -2.70 -2.70
N GLY A 80 -4.82 -1.56 -3.36
CA GLY A 80 -5.26 -0.34 -2.73
C GLY A 80 -4.10 0.56 -2.29
N LYS A 81 -4.35 1.86 -2.35
CA LYS A 81 -3.42 2.91 -1.93
C LYS A 81 -3.92 3.48 -0.61
N LEU A 82 -3.01 3.97 0.23
CA LEU A 82 -3.38 4.72 1.43
C LEU A 82 -4.31 5.89 1.10
N THR A 83 -4.13 6.52 -0.06
CA THR A 83 -4.98 7.64 -0.51
C THR A 83 -6.41 7.23 -0.88
N THR A 84 -6.65 5.96 -1.21
CA THR A 84 -7.97 5.47 -1.65
C THR A 84 -8.70 4.68 -0.57
N TYR A 85 -8.14 4.57 0.63
CA TYR A 85 -8.66 3.70 1.69
C TYR A 85 -10.12 4.00 2.05
N ARG A 86 -10.52 5.29 2.11
CA ARG A 86 -11.91 5.70 2.40
C ARG A 86 -12.89 5.19 1.34
N LEU A 87 -12.53 5.35 0.05
CA LEU A 87 -13.36 4.89 -1.06
C LEU A 87 -13.50 3.36 -1.03
N THR A 88 -12.39 2.65 -0.80
CA THR A 88 -12.39 1.19 -0.62
C THR A 88 -13.32 0.78 0.52
N ALA A 89 -13.24 1.43 1.69
CA ALA A 89 -14.10 1.12 2.83
C ALA A 89 -15.60 1.30 2.50
N LYS A 90 -15.96 2.40 1.82
CA LYS A 90 -17.35 2.62 1.37
C LYS A 90 -17.84 1.55 0.40
N ASN A 91 -17.01 1.16 -0.56
CA ASN A 91 -17.35 0.09 -1.50
C ASN A 91 -17.55 -1.25 -0.78
N THR A 92 -16.73 -1.54 0.24
CA THR A 92 -16.89 -2.73 1.10
C THR A 92 -18.21 -2.68 1.86
N VAL A 93 -18.55 -1.56 2.48
CA VAL A 93 -19.83 -1.40 3.21
C VAL A 93 -21.03 -1.53 2.27
N HIS A 94 -20.98 -0.92 1.08
CA HIS A 94 -22.02 -1.06 0.06
C HIS A 94 -22.20 -2.52 -0.39
N TRP A 95 -21.11 -3.26 -0.52
CA TRP A 95 -21.19 -4.70 -0.79
C TRP A 95 -21.84 -5.46 0.37
N LEU A 96 -21.48 -5.16 1.62
CA LEU A 96 -22.08 -5.77 2.81
C LEU A 96 -23.59 -5.49 2.91
N GLU A 97 -24.03 -4.27 2.60
CA GLU A 97 -25.46 -3.92 2.60
C GLU A 97 -26.26 -4.75 1.59
N LYS A 98 -25.66 -5.10 0.44
CA LYS A 98 -26.30 -5.98 -0.56
C LYS A 98 -26.42 -7.42 -0.08
N GLN A 99 -25.49 -7.90 0.76
CA GLN A 99 -25.52 -9.28 1.28
C GLN A 99 -26.37 -9.43 2.54
N LEU A 100 -26.32 -8.44 3.44
CA LEU A 100 -26.92 -8.51 4.77
C LEU A 100 -28.20 -7.67 4.92
N GLY A 101 -28.52 -6.86 3.91
CA GLY A 101 -29.56 -5.84 3.98
C GLY A 101 -29.06 -4.51 4.56
N LYS A 102 -29.85 -3.46 4.35
CA LYS A 102 -29.54 -2.12 4.87
C LYS A 102 -29.62 -2.10 6.39
N ARG A 103 -28.69 -1.38 7.01
CA ARG A 103 -28.68 -1.10 8.46
C ARG A 103 -28.91 0.37 8.72
N HIS A 104 -29.36 0.70 9.92
CA HIS A 104 -29.46 2.09 10.36
C HIS A 104 -28.07 2.75 10.36
N LYS A 105 -27.90 3.83 9.60
CA LYS A 105 -26.64 4.58 9.52
C LYS A 105 -26.40 5.31 10.85
N ILE A 106 -25.33 4.94 11.55
CA ILE A 106 -24.95 5.56 12.83
C ILE A 106 -24.12 6.82 12.60
N MET A 107 -23.28 6.84 11.56
CA MET A 107 -22.38 7.95 11.27
C MET A 107 -22.02 8.01 9.78
N ASP A 108 -21.69 9.20 9.28
CA ASP A 108 -21.15 9.37 7.94
C ASP A 108 -19.63 9.43 7.97
N TYR A 109 -18.99 8.43 7.36
CA TYR A 109 -17.53 8.30 7.31
C TYR A 109 -16.81 9.53 6.73
N ASP A 110 -17.45 10.29 5.83
CA ASP A 110 -16.84 11.51 5.27
C ASP A 110 -16.84 12.68 6.26
N SER A 111 -17.71 12.63 7.27
CA SER A 111 -17.84 13.65 8.31
C SER A 111 -17.08 13.30 9.59
N ILE A 112 -16.53 12.08 9.69
CA ILE A 112 -15.80 11.64 10.88
C ILE A 112 -14.44 12.31 10.93
N ILE A 113 -14.20 13.03 12.02
CA ILE A 113 -12.86 13.47 12.40
C ILE A 113 -12.19 12.30 13.12
N LEU A 114 -11.12 11.77 12.53
CA LEU A 114 -10.25 10.82 13.22
C LEU A 114 -9.45 11.60 14.26
N LYS A 115 -9.66 11.30 15.54
CA LYS A 115 -8.85 11.86 16.62
C LYS A 115 -7.48 11.19 16.65
N ASP A 116 -6.47 11.91 17.12
CA ASP A 116 -5.18 11.29 17.41
C ASP A 116 -5.39 10.29 18.56
N PRO A 117 -4.97 9.02 18.42
CA PRO A 117 -5.05 8.06 19.51
C PRO A 117 -4.20 8.43 20.74
N ASN A 118 -3.33 9.45 20.65
CA ASN A 118 -2.50 9.95 21.74
C ASN A 118 -3.01 11.28 22.35
N GLU A 119 -4.16 11.80 21.94
CA GLU A 119 -4.89 12.90 22.60
C GLU A 119 -5.82 12.41 23.72
#